data_AF-A0A2D7WPJ8-F1
#
_entry.id   AF-A0A2D7WPJ8-F1
#
_cell.length_a   1.000
_cell.length_b   1.000
_cell.length_c   1.000
_cell.angle_alpha   90.00
_cell.angle_beta   90.00
_cell.angle_gamma   90.00
#
_symmetry.space_group_name_H-M   'P 1'
#
loop_
_entity.id
_entity.type
_entity.pdbx_description
1 polymer ?
#
loop_
_entity_poly.entity_id
_entity_poly.type
_entity_poly.pdbx_seq_one_letter_code
_entity_poly.pdbx_strand_id
1 'polypeptide(L)'
;MNDDLVSQADECAKKFTEAGIRTGIDRHAAKLGAKIRKAETDKIPHMIILGKREAQEGKVSIRSRNNPDLDGICELQECIDQIESEIKSKSLPKSRITASTN
;
A
#
# COMPACT_ATOMS: atom_id res chain seq x y z
N MET A 1 13.23 5.07 -16.61
CA MET A 1 12.43 4.03 -15.93
C MET A 1 13.41 2.95 -15.53
N ASN A 2 13.39 2.48 -14.28
CA ASN A 2 14.11 1.26 -13.90
C ASN A 2 13.11 0.14 -14.15
N ASP A 3 13.27 -0.62 -15.22
CA ASP A 3 12.29 -1.63 -15.67
C ASP A 3 12.00 -2.69 -14.59
N ASP A 4 12.98 -2.99 -13.74
CA ASP A 4 12.89 -4.02 -12.70
C ASP A 4 11.74 -3.78 -11.70
N LEU A 5 11.54 -2.52 -11.30
CA LEU A 5 10.51 -2.17 -10.32
C LEU A 5 9.10 -2.30 -10.90
N VAL A 6 8.94 -2.12 -12.21
CA VAL A 6 7.63 -2.20 -12.86
C VAL A 6 7.17 -3.66 -12.90
N SER A 7 8.07 -4.57 -13.29
CA SER A 7 7.79 -6.01 -13.28
C SER A 7 7.45 -6.53 -11.88
N GLN A 8 8.21 -6.10 -10.87
CA GLN A 8 7.96 -6.49 -9.47
C GLN A 8 6.63 -5.91 -8.95
N ALA A 9 6.28 -4.68 -9.32
CA ALA A 9 4.99 -4.10 -8.97
C ALA A 9 3.82 -4.84 -9.62
N ASP A 10 3.97 -5.27 -10.88
CA ASP A 10 2.96 -6.09 -11.58
C ASP A 10 2.78 -7.45 -10.90
N GLU A 11 3.86 -8.12 -10.49
CA GLU A 11 3.80 -9.37 -9.72
C GLU A 11 3.11 -9.20 -8.37
N CYS A 12 3.43 -8.12 -7.63
CA CYS A 12 2.77 -7.82 -6.36
C CYS A 12 1.27 -7.59 -6.58
N ALA A 13 0.90 -6.77 -7.56
CA ALA A 13 -0.50 -6.49 -7.87
C ALA A 13 -1.28 -7.73 -8.27
N LYS A 14 -0.64 -8.67 -8.98
CA LYS A 14 -1.24 -9.97 -9.32
C LYS A 14 -1.59 -10.76 -8.05
N LYS A 15 -0.67 -10.85 -7.08
CA LYS A 15 -0.93 -11.54 -5.81
C LYS A 15 -2.08 -10.93 -5.02
N PHE A 16 -2.15 -9.59 -4.97
CA PHE A 16 -3.31 -8.92 -4.35
C PHE A 16 -4.62 -9.23 -5.08
N THR A 17 -4.59 -9.24 -6.43
CA THR A 17 -5.78 -9.54 -7.24
C THR A 17 -6.24 -10.98 -7.07
N GLU A 18 -5.30 -11.93 -6.98
CA GLU A 18 -5.57 -13.35 -6.71
C GLU A 18 -6.19 -13.57 -5.32
N ALA A 19 -5.81 -12.74 -4.34
CA ALA A 19 -6.44 -12.70 -3.01
C ALA A 19 -7.81 -11.99 -2.99
N GLY A 20 -8.34 -11.57 -4.14
CA GLY A 20 -9.63 -10.88 -4.25
C GLY A 20 -9.60 -9.42 -3.80
N ILE A 21 -8.41 -8.83 -3.65
CA ILE A 21 -8.22 -7.44 -3.26
C ILE A 21 -8.21 -6.56 -4.51
N ARG A 22 -8.99 -5.46 -4.48
CA ARG A 22 -9.00 -4.48 -5.58
C ARG A 22 -7.72 -3.67 -5.55
N THR A 23 -6.83 -3.93 -6.52
CA THR A 23 -5.52 -3.28 -6.60
C THR A 23 -5.32 -2.62 -7.97
N GLY A 24 -4.62 -1.48 -7.96
CA GLY A 24 -4.20 -0.76 -9.15
C GLY A 24 -2.77 -0.24 -9.00
N ILE A 25 -2.07 -0.05 -10.11
CA ILE A 25 -0.66 0.39 -10.13
C ILE A 25 -0.58 1.79 -10.71
N ASP A 26 0.02 2.73 -9.96
CA ASP A 26 0.33 4.06 -10.47
C ASP A 26 1.63 4.04 -11.31
N ARG A 27 1.46 3.88 -12.62
CA ARG A 27 2.54 3.86 -13.62
C ARG A 27 3.04 5.26 -14.04
N HIS A 28 2.49 6.35 -13.50
CA HIS A 28 2.90 7.69 -13.90
C HIS A 28 4.34 7.99 -13.46
N ALA A 29 5.10 8.65 -14.32
CA ALA A 29 6.45 9.13 -14.00
C ALA A 29 6.37 10.43 -13.18
N ALA A 30 5.98 10.31 -11.91
CA ALA A 30 5.92 11.41 -10.95
C ALA A 30 6.77 11.10 -9.71
N LYS A 31 7.18 12.15 -8.98
CA LYS A 31 7.86 12.01 -7.68
C LYS A 31 6.97 11.25 -6.70
N LEU A 32 7.56 10.44 -5.82
CA LEU A 32 6.84 9.63 -4.83
C LEU A 32 5.83 10.46 -4.02
N GLY A 33 6.22 11.63 -3.53
CA GLY A 33 5.31 12.51 -2.77
C GLY A 33 4.11 13.01 -3.58
N ALA A 34 4.25 13.20 -4.89
CA ALA A 34 3.12 13.55 -5.75
C ALA A 34 2.14 12.38 -5.92
N LYS A 35 2.66 11.15 -6.04
CA LYS A 35 1.84 9.93 -6.08
C LYS A 35 1.07 9.71 -4.78
N ILE A 36 1.74 9.87 -3.64
CA ILE A 36 1.11 9.75 -2.32
C ILE A 36 -0.04 10.76 -2.20
N ARG A 37 0.19 12.03 -2.52
CA ARG A 37 -0.88 13.06 -2.49
C ARG A 37 -2.04 12.74 -3.42
N LYS A 38 -1.77 12.21 -4.61
CA LYS A 38 -2.81 11.77 -5.55
C LYS A 38 -3.63 10.63 -4.95
N ALA A 39 -2.98 9.58 -4.43
CA ALA A 39 -3.67 8.46 -3.80
C ALA A 39 -4.47 8.87 -2.55
N GLU A 40 -3.97 9.82 -1.76
CA GLU A 40 -4.72 10.42 -0.64
C GLU A 40 -5.96 11.18 -1.14
N THR A 41 -5.85 11.93 -2.24
CA THR A 41 -6.95 12.67 -2.88
C THR A 41 -8.00 11.72 -3.48
N ASP A 42 -7.54 10.65 -4.12
CA ASP A 42 -8.36 9.57 -4.69
C ASP A 42 -8.97 8.67 -3.59
N LYS A 43 -8.71 8.98 -2.32
CA LYS A 43 -9.26 8.30 -1.14
C LYS A 43 -8.89 6.81 -1.09
N ILE A 44 -7.73 6.45 -1.62
CA ILE A 44 -7.22 5.08 -1.59
C ILE A 44 -7.02 4.63 -0.13
N PRO A 45 -7.64 3.52 0.32
CA PRO A 45 -7.55 3.06 1.71
C PRO A 45 -6.13 2.72 2.15
N HIS A 46 -5.40 1.99 1.29
CA HIS A 46 -4.07 1.45 1.56
C HIS A 46 -3.18 1.71 0.36
N MET A 47 -2.06 2.39 0.58
CA MET A 47 -1.04 2.63 -0.44
C MET A 47 0.12 1.66 -0.21
N ILE A 48 0.44 0.87 -1.23
CA ILE A 48 1.60 -0.02 -1.21
C ILE A 48 2.74 0.64 -1.96
N ILE A 49 3.83 0.90 -1.26
CA ILE A 49 5.03 1.57 -1.76
C ILE A 49 6.12 0.51 -1.90
N LEU A 50 6.57 0.32 -3.13
CA LEU A 50 7.64 -0.60 -3.47
C LEU A 50 8.91 0.20 -3.79
N GLY A 51 9.93 0.07 -2.94
CA GLY A 51 11.27 0.57 -3.24
C GLY A 51 12.19 -0.57 -3.70
N LYS A 52 13.36 -0.21 -4.25
CA LYS A 52 14.32 -1.19 -4.79
C LYS A 52 14.78 -2.19 -3.73
N ARG A 53 15.01 -1.70 -2.50
CA ARG A 53 15.49 -2.53 -1.40
C ARG A 53 14.39 -3.46 -0.91
N GLU A 54 13.18 -2.94 -0.69
CA GLU A 54 12.05 -3.74 -0.25
C GLU A 54 11.72 -4.84 -1.28
N ALA A 55 11.74 -4.51 -2.57
CA ALA A 55 11.46 -5.47 -3.63
C ALA A 55 12.49 -6.60 -3.74
N GLN A 56 13.76 -6.34 -3.41
CA GLN A 56 14.81 -7.38 -3.34
C GLN A 56 14.63 -8.28 -2.12
N GLU A 57 14.11 -7.74 -1.02
CA GLU A 57 13.86 -8.46 0.23
C GLU A 57 12.49 -9.15 0.27
N GLY A 58 11.63 -9.00 -0.75
CA GLY A 58 10.26 -9.53 -0.74
C GLY A 58 9.27 -8.74 0.13
N LYS A 59 9.66 -7.54 0.56
CA LYS A 59 8.91 -6.67 1.45
C LYS A 59 8.21 -5.56 0.69
N VAL A 60 7.26 -4.93 1.37
CA VAL A 60 6.57 -3.74 0.90
C VAL A 60 6.41 -2.74 2.04
N SER A 61 6.35 -1.45 1.71
CA SER A 61 5.94 -0.44 2.69
C SER A 61 4.47 -0.10 2.48
N ILE A 62 3.67 -0.30 3.50
CA ILE A 62 2.25 0.06 3.51
C ILE A 62 2.09 1.42 4.20
N ARG A 63 1.27 2.27 3.58
CA ARG A 63 0.78 3.52 4.15
C ARG A 63 -0.73 3.52 4.07
N SER A 64 -1.37 3.38 5.21
CA SER A 64 -2.81 3.34 5.31
C SER A 64 -3.40 4.70 5.64
N ARG A 65 -4.48 5.03 4.92
CA ARG A 65 -5.37 6.14 5.26
C ARG A 65 -6.39 5.72 6.32
N ASN A 66 -6.84 4.47 6.27
CA ASN A 66 -7.94 3.97 7.09
C ASN A 66 -7.49 3.27 8.38
N ASN A 67 -6.25 2.79 8.45
CA ASN A 67 -5.76 2.05 9.61
C ASN A 67 -4.27 2.33 9.80
N PRO A 68 -3.92 3.45 10.45
CA PRO A 68 -2.53 3.85 10.65
C PRO A 68 -1.67 2.83 11.39
N ASP A 69 -2.29 1.88 12.12
CA ASP A 69 -1.60 0.78 12.79
C ASP A 69 -0.92 -0.18 11.79
N LEU A 70 -1.39 -0.20 10.54
CA LEU A 70 -0.77 -0.97 9.45
C LEU A 70 0.41 -0.24 8.83
N ASP A 71 0.68 1.04 9.15
CA ASP A 71 1.79 1.77 8.56
C ASP A 71 3.13 1.11 8.90
N GLY A 72 3.97 0.84 7.89
CA GLY A 72 5.27 0.24 8.13
C GLY A 72 5.83 -0.52 6.95
N ILE A 73 6.90 -1.28 7.20
CA ILE A 73 7.45 -2.25 6.26
C ILE A 73 7.05 -3.63 6.75
N CYS A 74 6.43 -4.43 5.90
CA CYS A 74 6.07 -5.81 6.19
C CYS A 74 6.36 -6.71 4.98
N GLU A 75 6.32 -8.02 5.22
CA GLU A 75 6.39 -8.99 4.13
C GLU A 75 5.16 -8.88 3.23
N LEU A 76 5.33 -9.12 1.92
CA LEU A 76 4.22 -9.00 0.97
C LEU A 76 3.02 -9.88 1.35
N GLN A 77 3.28 -11.10 1.81
CA GLN A 77 2.22 -12.02 2.24
C GLN A 77 1.48 -11.51 3.47
N GLU A 78 2.22 -11.02 4.46
CA GLU A 78 1.63 -10.44 5.67
C GLU A 78 0.74 -9.24 5.34
N CYS A 79 1.17 -8.38 4.40
CA CYS A 79 0.37 -7.27 3.92
C CYS A 79 -0.98 -7.73 3.32
N ILE A 80 -0.94 -8.78 2.49
CA ILE A 80 -2.14 -9.37 1.87
C ILE A 80 -3.08 -9.89 2.95
N ASP A 81 -2.57 -10.66 3.91
CA ASP A 81 -3.37 -11.27 4.98
C ASP A 81 -4.03 -10.22 5.88
N GLN A 82 -3.31 -9.15 6.21
CA GLN A 82 -3.83 -8.02 7.00
C GLN A 82 -4.99 -7.31 6.27
N ILE A 83 -4.82 -7.00 4.99
CA ILE A 83 -5.85 -6.34 4.18
C ILE A 83 -7.05 -7.27 3.96
N GLU A 84 -6.81 -8.56 3.72
CA GLU A 84 -7.88 -9.54 3.55
C GLU A 84 -8.71 -9.69 4.83
N SER A 85 -8.06 -9.72 6.00
CA SER A 85 -8.73 -9.73 7.30
C SER A 85 -9.56 -8.47 7.53
N GLU A 86 -9.05 -7.30 7.13
CA GLU A 86 -9.79 -6.03 7.18
C GLU A 86 -11.05 -6.08 6.29
N ILE A 87 -10.92 -6.60 5.07
CA ILE A 87 -12.04 -6.77 4.13
C ILE A 87 -13.08 -7.75 4.68
N LYS A 88 -12.64 -8.90 5.22
CA LYS A 88 -13.53 -9.92 5.80
C LYS A 88 -14.30 -9.41 7.01
N SER A 89 -13.63 -8.67 7.90
CA SER A 89 -14.24 -8.11 9.10
C SER A 89 -15.10 -6.87 8.85
N LYS A 90 -15.04 -6.29 7.63
CA LYS A 90 -15.74 -5.04 7.26
C LYS A 90 -15.50 -3.93 8.30
N SER A 91 -14.27 -3.85 8.79
CA SER A 91 -13.93 -2.92 9.85
C SER A 91 -14.06 -1.46 9.36
N LEU A 92 -14.41 -0.58 10.30
CA LEU A 92 -14.51 0.85 10.01
C LEU A 92 -13.10 1.50 10.01
N PRO A 93 -12.90 2.55 9.21
CA PRO A 93 -11.65 3.31 9.24
C PRO A 93 -11.35 3.82 10.65
N LYS A 94 -10.16 3.52 11.15
CA LYS A 94 -9.55 4.14 12.32
C LYS A 94 -8.93 5.48 11.91
N SER A 95 -9.34 6.56 12.56
CA SER A 95 -8.70 7.85 12.35
C SER A 95 -7.29 7.85 12.94
N ARG A 96 -6.33 8.43 12.21
CA ARG A 96 -5.05 8.81 12.80
C ARG A 96 -5.35 9.77 13.95
N ILE A 97 -4.96 9.42 15.17
CA ILE A 97 -5.05 10.31 16.32
C ILE A 97 -3.99 11.39 16.08
N THR A 98 -4.38 12.51 15.50
CA THR A 98 -3.55 13.71 15.54
C THR A 98 -3.61 14.22 16.96
N ALA A 99 -2.54 14.00 17.73
CA ALA A 99 -2.33 14.75 18.95
C ALA A 99 -2.20 16.23 18.55
N SER A 100 -3.33 16.94 18.54
CA SER A 100 -3.34 18.40 18.63
C SER A 100 -2.81 18.76 20.01
N THR A 101 -1.50 18.94 20.11
CA THR A 101 -0.94 19.72 21.20
C THR A 101 -1.04 21.18 20.78
N ASN A 102 -1.85 21.93 21.53
CA ASN A 102 -1.96 23.39 21.47
C ASN A 102 -0.60 24.08 21.62
#